data_AF-A0A1X7V6E7-F1
#
_entry.id   AF-A0A1X7V6E7-F1
#
_cell.length_a   1.000
_cell.length_b   1.000
_cell.length_c   1.000
_cell.angle_alpha   90.00
_cell.angle_beta   90.00
_cell.angle_gamma   90.00
#
_symmetry.space_group_name_H-M   'P 1'
#
loop_
_entity.id
_entity.type
_entity.pdbx_description
1 polymer ?
#
loop_
_entity_poly.entity_id
_entity_poly.type
_entity_poly.pdbx_seq_one_letter_code
_entity_poly.pdbx_strand_id
1 'polypeptide(L)'
;MAEQTGLSIELNCDRYVSLLSKLIGETEFLQNNPPKFVPQEDRAIKHLLDVLNPHSTTNGGPLTLDHVAYVEGRGNLIIGYSPPSATQGTVSFVGSHLDCVPANPETWERNPFKLTQEGDKLYGRDFSVLNTRGPCSKYSFTNSVTGEEKTGKIEFKLTEEIFKGIACKLDSPGFIHLNEATKEVIGSSTPYSDCGSLPLVADLQEAGFDVQITGYGHSDVYHGDNEYCSLSCMQSAMKILSRVLDKFNQ
;
A
#
# COMPACT_ATOMS: atom_id res chain seq x y z
N MET A 1 -37.72 -7.47 12.78
CA MET A 1 -36.42 -7.92 12.23
C MET A 1 -35.65 -6.66 11.93
N ALA A 2 -34.44 -6.49 12.44
CA ALA A 2 -33.63 -5.33 12.08
C ALA A 2 -33.20 -5.49 10.63
N GLU A 3 -33.52 -4.51 9.79
CA GLU A 3 -33.02 -4.44 8.42
C GLU A 3 -31.52 -4.18 8.51
N GLN A 4 -30.70 -4.98 7.82
CA GLN A 4 -29.25 -4.93 7.98
C GLN A 4 -28.70 -3.76 7.14
N THR A 5 -28.79 -2.54 7.69
CA THR A 5 -28.43 -1.27 7.04
C THR A 5 -26.91 -1.06 6.94
N GLY A 6 -26.19 -2.03 6.40
CA GLY A 6 -24.78 -1.89 6.06
C GLY A 6 -24.58 -1.25 4.68
N LEU A 7 -23.50 -0.50 4.53
CA LEU A 7 -22.93 -0.05 3.27
C LEU A 7 -22.74 -1.28 2.36
N SER A 8 -23.59 -1.38 1.34
CA SER A 8 -23.48 -2.38 0.29
C SER A 8 -22.69 -1.82 -0.90
N ILE A 9 -21.44 -1.41 -0.66
CA ILE A 9 -20.55 -0.92 -1.72
C ILE A 9 -19.99 -2.11 -2.48
N GLU A 10 -20.26 -2.16 -3.78
CA GLU A 10 -19.62 -3.09 -4.71
C GLU A 10 -18.64 -2.36 -5.62
N LEU A 11 -17.54 -3.02 -5.98
CA LEU A 11 -16.56 -2.46 -6.90
C LEU A 11 -17.18 -2.40 -8.31
N ASN A 12 -17.31 -1.19 -8.86
CA ASN A 12 -17.60 -1.02 -10.28
C ASN A 12 -16.35 -1.38 -11.10
N CYS A 13 -16.29 -2.61 -11.61
CA CYS A 13 -15.13 -3.16 -12.30
C CYS A 13 -14.69 -2.30 -13.50
N ASP A 14 -15.63 -1.82 -14.32
CA ASP A 14 -15.30 -1.05 -15.52
C ASP A 14 -14.64 0.30 -15.18
N ARG A 15 -15.19 1.02 -14.17
CA ARG A 15 -14.58 2.26 -13.65
C ARG A 15 -13.22 1.99 -13.02
N TYR A 16 -13.11 0.90 -12.26
CA TYR A 16 -11.86 0.51 -11.60
C TYR A 16 -10.76 0.17 -12.61
N VAL A 17 -11.02 -0.73 -13.56
CA VAL A 17 -10.07 -1.13 -14.61
C VAL A 17 -9.73 0.05 -15.51
N SER A 18 -10.69 0.92 -15.84
CA SER A 18 -10.44 2.14 -16.64
C SER A 18 -9.50 3.12 -15.93
N LEU A 19 -9.69 3.37 -14.63
CA LEU A 19 -8.78 4.21 -13.85
C LEU A 19 -7.42 3.55 -13.65
N LEU A 20 -7.38 2.27 -13.27
CA LEU A 20 -6.14 1.52 -13.09
C LEU A 20 -5.32 1.45 -14.38
N SER A 21 -5.97 1.33 -15.55
CA SER A 21 -5.30 1.38 -16.86
C SER A 21 -4.54 2.69 -17.08
N LYS A 22 -5.11 3.82 -16.63
CA LYS A 22 -4.46 5.13 -16.70
C LYS A 22 -3.30 5.23 -15.72
N LEU A 23 -3.49 4.78 -14.48
CA LEU A 23 -2.46 4.82 -13.43
C LEU A 23 -1.24 3.95 -13.80
N ILE A 24 -1.47 2.71 -14.25
CA ILE A 24 -0.40 1.84 -14.77
C ILE A 24 0.25 2.42 -16.03
N GLY A 25 -0.48 3.20 -16.84
CA GLY A 25 0.07 3.94 -17.97
C GLY A 25 1.06 5.06 -17.59
N GLU A 26 1.08 5.50 -16.33
CA GLU A 26 2.04 6.51 -15.83
C GLU A 26 3.24 5.88 -15.11
N THR A 27 3.27 4.56 -14.84
CA THR A 27 4.31 3.94 -13.97
C THR A 27 5.73 4.08 -14.49
N GLU A 28 5.93 4.26 -15.80
CA GLU A 28 7.24 4.63 -16.38
C GLU A 28 7.81 5.91 -15.73
N PHE A 29 6.96 6.90 -15.44
CA PHE A 29 7.31 8.19 -14.83
C PHE A 29 7.23 8.21 -13.31
N LEU A 30 6.66 7.17 -12.69
CA LEU A 30 6.55 7.01 -11.24
C LEU A 30 7.72 6.22 -10.65
N GLN A 31 8.71 5.84 -11.48
CA GLN A 31 9.87 5.08 -11.04
C GLN A 31 10.70 5.85 -9.99
N ASN A 32 11.05 5.19 -8.87
CA ASN A 32 11.80 5.74 -7.75
C ASN A 32 13.16 5.03 -7.58
N ASN A 33 14.22 5.66 -8.08
CA ASN A 33 15.61 5.30 -7.83
C ASN A 33 16.50 6.50 -8.20
N PRO A 34 16.56 7.52 -7.33
CA PRO A 34 17.29 8.75 -7.62
C PRO A 34 18.80 8.50 -7.70
N PRO A 35 19.54 9.28 -8.52
CA PRO A 35 19.06 10.39 -9.34
C PRO A 35 18.48 9.96 -10.69
N LYS A 36 18.56 8.67 -11.06
CA LYS A 36 18.18 8.19 -12.40
C LYS A 36 16.68 8.27 -12.65
N PHE A 37 15.89 7.92 -11.64
CA PHE A 37 14.44 7.96 -11.69
C PHE A 37 13.93 8.73 -10.46
N VAL A 38 13.23 9.82 -10.73
CA VAL A 38 12.53 10.64 -9.73
C VAL A 38 11.05 10.60 -10.10
N PRO A 39 10.16 10.16 -9.20
CA PRO A 39 8.73 10.03 -9.49
C PRO A 39 8.08 11.36 -9.88
N GLN A 40 6.93 11.28 -10.55
CA GLN A 40 6.10 12.40 -10.98
C GLN A 40 4.62 12.11 -10.65
N GLU A 41 4.30 11.98 -9.36
CA GLU A 41 2.97 11.64 -8.84
C GLU A 41 1.86 12.56 -9.37
N ASP A 42 2.17 13.83 -9.70
CA ASP A 42 1.23 14.77 -10.31
C ASP A 42 0.57 14.22 -11.60
N ARG A 43 1.27 13.35 -12.34
CA ARG A 43 0.72 12.65 -13.52
C ARG A 43 -0.42 11.70 -13.15
N ALA A 44 -0.24 10.92 -12.09
CA ALA A 44 -1.24 10.00 -11.58
C ALA A 44 -2.39 10.75 -10.88
N ILE A 45 -2.06 11.78 -10.08
CA ILE A 45 -3.03 12.67 -9.42
C ILE A 45 -3.96 13.33 -10.43
N LYS A 46 -3.49 13.72 -11.61
CA LYS A 46 -4.34 14.23 -12.69
C LYS A 46 -5.47 13.26 -13.05
N HIS A 47 -5.16 11.96 -13.21
CA HIS A 47 -6.19 10.95 -13.53
C HIS A 47 -7.18 10.72 -12.37
N LEU A 48 -6.73 10.87 -11.12
CA LEU A 48 -7.61 10.85 -9.94
C LEU A 48 -8.54 12.08 -9.92
N LEU A 49 -8.00 13.28 -10.14
CA LEU A 49 -8.76 14.53 -10.20
C LEU A 49 -9.79 14.51 -11.33
N ASP A 50 -9.47 13.98 -12.51
CA ASP A 50 -10.44 13.81 -13.62
C ASP A 50 -11.68 12.97 -13.20
N VAL A 51 -11.51 12.00 -12.31
CA VAL A 51 -12.59 11.14 -11.79
C VAL A 51 -13.31 11.77 -10.60
N LEU A 52 -12.61 12.53 -9.76
CA LEU A 52 -13.12 13.05 -8.49
C LEU A 52 -13.70 14.46 -8.57
N ASN A 53 -13.22 15.31 -9.49
CA ASN A 53 -13.68 16.69 -9.66
C ASN A 53 -15.20 16.81 -9.87
N PRO A 54 -15.90 15.95 -10.64
CA PRO A 54 -17.36 15.98 -10.75
C PRO A 54 -18.11 15.75 -9.42
N HIS A 55 -17.41 15.28 -8.39
CA HIS A 55 -17.93 15.01 -7.05
C HIS A 55 -17.36 15.98 -5.99
N SER A 56 -16.58 16.99 -6.38
CA SER A 56 -16.01 17.98 -5.45
C SER A 56 -17.05 19.00 -4.99
N THR A 57 -16.83 19.61 -3.82
CA THR A 57 -17.66 20.70 -3.28
C THR A 57 -17.74 21.91 -4.22
N THR A 58 -16.67 22.20 -4.97
CA THR A 58 -16.65 23.25 -6.01
C THR A 58 -17.56 22.95 -7.20
N ASN A 59 -17.89 21.68 -7.44
CA ASN A 59 -18.84 21.22 -8.46
C ASN A 59 -20.18 20.73 -7.86
N GLY A 60 -20.46 21.05 -6.59
CA GLY A 60 -21.71 20.72 -5.90
C GLY A 60 -21.81 19.29 -5.35
N GLY A 61 -20.72 18.52 -5.37
CA GLY A 61 -20.62 17.22 -4.70
C GLY A 61 -20.10 17.32 -3.25
N PRO A 62 -19.89 16.18 -2.56
CA PRO A 62 -19.56 16.18 -1.13
C PRO A 62 -18.06 16.11 -0.82
N LEU A 63 -17.16 16.05 -1.81
CA LEU A 63 -15.73 15.80 -1.59
C LEU A 63 -14.90 17.10 -1.50
N THR A 64 -14.00 17.20 -0.52
CA THR A 64 -12.87 18.15 -0.59
C THR A 64 -11.69 17.46 -1.28
N LEU A 65 -10.97 18.20 -2.12
CA LEU A 65 -9.84 17.71 -2.90
C LEU A 65 -8.68 18.70 -2.75
N ASP A 66 -7.70 18.35 -1.93
CA ASP A 66 -6.55 19.22 -1.63
C ASP A 66 -5.28 18.60 -2.22
N HIS A 67 -4.65 19.32 -3.15
CA HIS A 67 -3.38 18.93 -3.77
C HIS A 67 -2.22 19.66 -3.08
N VAL A 68 -1.25 18.90 -2.56
CA VAL A 68 -0.13 19.43 -1.78
C VAL A 68 1.19 18.88 -2.33
N ALA A 69 2.04 19.76 -2.84
CA ALA A 69 3.36 19.42 -3.35
C ALA A 69 4.45 20.16 -2.55
N TYR A 70 5.42 19.42 -2.03
CA TYR A 70 6.63 19.96 -1.38
C TYR A 70 7.82 20.07 -2.34
N VAL A 71 7.78 19.29 -3.42
CA VAL A 71 8.71 19.30 -4.56
C VAL A 71 7.86 19.24 -5.83
N GLU A 72 8.25 19.99 -6.86
CA GLU A 72 7.53 20.01 -8.15
C GLU A 72 7.41 18.59 -8.74
N GLY A 73 6.22 18.21 -9.21
CA GLY A 73 5.93 16.85 -9.70
C GLY A 73 5.61 15.83 -8.61
N ARG A 74 6.08 16.03 -7.37
CA ARG A 74 5.92 15.11 -6.21
C ARG A 74 4.68 15.47 -5.37
N GLY A 75 3.52 15.59 -6.01
CA GLY A 75 2.28 15.94 -5.33
C GLY A 75 1.71 14.83 -4.45
N ASN A 76 0.88 15.25 -3.52
CA ASN A 76 0.04 14.42 -2.67
C ASN A 76 -1.41 14.87 -2.89
N LEU A 77 -2.36 13.94 -2.93
CA LEU A 77 -3.79 14.26 -3.03
C LEU A 77 -4.51 13.81 -1.77
N ILE A 78 -5.08 14.76 -1.04
CA ILE A 78 -5.92 14.51 0.14
C ILE A 78 -7.38 14.60 -0.31
N ILE A 79 -8.14 13.53 -0.06
CA ILE A 79 -9.56 13.42 -0.41
C ILE A 79 -10.36 13.39 0.89
N GLY A 80 -11.10 14.46 1.16
CA GLY A 80 -11.98 14.55 2.33
C GLY A 80 -13.43 14.22 1.99
N TYR A 81 -14.09 13.48 2.88
CA TYR A 81 -15.53 13.30 2.87
C TYR A 81 -16.04 13.48 4.30
N SER A 82 -17.04 14.35 4.49
CA SER A 82 -17.65 14.61 5.78
C SER A 82 -19.17 14.63 5.62
N PRO A 83 -19.87 13.51 5.87
CA PRO A 83 -21.32 13.48 5.76
C PRO A 83 -21.96 14.41 6.80
N PRO A 84 -23.13 15.02 6.53
CA PRO A 84 -23.84 15.85 7.50
C PRO A 84 -24.20 15.13 8.82
N SER A 85 -24.19 13.79 8.82
CA SER A 85 -24.41 12.94 9.99
C SER A 85 -23.14 12.61 10.79
N ALA A 86 -21.96 13.10 10.38
CA ALA A 86 -20.72 12.87 11.11
C ALA A 86 -20.76 13.55 12.49
N THR A 87 -20.67 12.77 13.56
CA THR A 87 -20.73 13.26 14.94
C THR A 87 -19.36 13.26 15.62
N GLN A 88 -18.59 12.17 15.50
CA GLN A 88 -17.23 12.02 16.01
C GLN A 88 -16.42 11.01 15.19
N GLY A 89 -15.09 11.09 15.29
CA GLY A 89 -14.15 10.15 14.68
C GLY A 89 -13.86 10.40 13.20
N THR A 90 -12.77 9.80 12.72
CA THR A 90 -12.34 9.80 11.31
C THR A 90 -11.69 8.47 11.00
N VAL A 91 -12.17 7.76 9.99
CA VAL A 91 -11.44 6.67 9.35
C VAL A 91 -10.70 7.24 8.14
N SER A 92 -9.42 6.94 7.99
CA SER A 92 -8.60 7.45 6.89
C SER A 92 -7.78 6.34 6.26
N PHE A 93 -7.74 6.31 4.93
CA PHE A 93 -6.89 5.41 4.16
C PHE A 93 -5.66 6.22 3.73
N VAL A 94 -4.56 6.05 4.46
CA VAL A 94 -3.32 6.82 4.32
C VAL A 94 -2.14 5.89 4.03
N GLY A 95 -1.02 6.45 3.54
CA GLY A 95 0.17 5.68 3.20
C GLY A 95 0.11 4.94 1.86
N SER A 96 -0.97 5.11 1.09
CA SER A 96 -1.02 4.68 -0.32
C SER A 96 -0.13 5.59 -1.16
N HIS A 97 1.04 5.08 -1.55
CA HIS A 97 1.95 5.74 -2.48
C HIS A 97 1.65 5.34 -3.94
N LEU A 98 2.22 6.08 -4.88
CA LEU A 98 2.05 5.88 -6.33
C LEU A 98 3.38 5.66 -7.05
N ASP A 99 4.50 5.91 -6.37
CA ASP A 99 5.84 5.64 -6.87
C ASP A 99 6.22 4.16 -6.72
N CYS A 100 7.18 3.72 -7.53
CA CYS A 100 7.48 2.30 -7.75
C CYS A 100 8.99 2.08 -8.11
N VAL A 101 9.71 1.06 -7.61
CA VAL A 101 11.20 0.94 -7.76
C VAL A 101 11.77 0.23 -9.07
N PRO A 102 12.28 0.97 -10.09
CA PRO A 102 12.69 0.57 -11.48
C PRO A 102 12.48 -0.80 -12.16
N ALA A 103 11.99 -0.75 -13.42
CA ALA A 103 11.73 -1.91 -14.30
C ALA A 103 12.74 -2.15 -15.41
N ASN A 104 12.92 -3.44 -15.75
CA ASN A 104 13.48 -3.87 -17.01
C ASN A 104 12.39 -4.50 -17.91
N PRO A 105 11.96 -3.84 -19.01
CA PRO A 105 11.03 -4.44 -19.97
C PRO A 105 11.55 -5.71 -20.65
N GLU A 106 12.87 -5.94 -20.69
CA GLU A 106 13.46 -7.14 -21.33
C GLU A 106 13.20 -8.45 -20.58
N THR A 107 12.88 -8.38 -19.28
CA THR A 107 12.59 -9.58 -18.46
C THR A 107 11.09 -9.85 -18.31
N TRP A 108 10.24 -9.03 -18.95
CA TRP A 108 8.79 -9.14 -18.88
C TRP A 108 8.18 -9.77 -20.13
N GLU A 109 7.14 -10.59 -19.96
CA GLU A 109 6.35 -11.15 -21.06
C GLU A 109 5.30 -10.14 -21.58
N ARG A 110 4.87 -9.19 -20.74
CA ARG A 110 3.96 -8.08 -21.08
C ARG A 110 4.65 -6.75 -20.85
N ASN A 111 4.21 -5.67 -21.50
CA ASN A 111 4.79 -4.34 -21.23
C ASN A 111 4.49 -3.92 -19.77
N PRO A 112 5.49 -3.70 -18.90
CA PRO A 112 5.28 -3.34 -17.47
C PRO A 112 4.53 -2.02 -17.28
N PHE A 113 4.62 -1.11 -18.26
CA PHE A 113 4.04 0.25 -18.23
C PHE A 113 2.68 0.32 -18.96
N LYS A 114 2.01 -0.82 -19.16
CA LYS A 114 0.69 -0.88 -19.78
C LYS A 114 -0.13 -2.01 -19.17
N LEU A 115 -1.29 -1.66 -18.59
CA LEU A 115 -2.21 -2.66 -18.04
C LEU A 115 -2.59 -3.68 -19.10
N THR A 116 -2.36 -4.97 -18.79
CA THR A 116 -2.79 -6.10 -19.63
C THR A 116 -3.69 -7.00 -18.81
N GLN A 117 -4.93 -7.22 -19.28
CA GLN A 117 -5.89 -8.10 -18.61
C GLN A 117 -5.97 -9.46 -19.31
N GLU A 118 -5.83 -10.54 -18.54
CA GLU A 118 -6.02 -11.92 -19.00
C GLU A 118 -6.95 -12.66 -18.03
N GLY A 119 -8.24 -12.68 -18.34
CA GLY A 119 -9.26 -13.19 -17.42
C GLY A 119 -9.35 -12.33 -16.16
N ASP A 120 -9.09 -12.94 -15.01
CA ASP A 120 -9.09 -12.28 -13.69
C ASP A 120 -7.78 -11.54 -13.37
N LYS A 121 -6.69 -11.84 -14.10
CA LYS A 121 -5.36 -11.25 -13.83
C LYS A 121 -5.18 -9.90 -14.53
N LEU A 122 -4.67 -8.92 -13.79
CA LEU A 122 -4.39 -7.56 -14.22
C LEU A 122 -2.88 -7.28 -14.07
N TYR A 123 -2.12 -7.43 -15.17
CA TYR A 123 -0.66 -7.28 -15.18
C TYR A 123 -0.21 -5.83 -15.36
N GLY A 124 0.81 -5.44 -14.60
CA GLY A 124 1.41 -4.09 -14.50
C GLY A 124 2.41 -4.09 -13.34
N ARG A 125 3.20 -3.01 -13.17
CA ARG A 125 4.44 -3.09 -12.40
C ARG A 125 4.54 -2.25 -11.09
N ASP A 126 4.99 -2.89 -10.00
CA ASP A 126 5.65 -2.38 -8.78
C ASP A 126 6.82 -3.32 -8.26
N PHE A 127 7.53 -2.98 -7.16
CA PHE A 127 8.94 -3.39 -6.98
C PHE A 127 9.60 -3.22 -5.59
N SER A 128 10.66 -3.93 -5.18
CA SER A 128 11.42 -5.08 -5.74
C SER A 128 11.91 -5.99 -4.57
N VAL A 129 12.58 -7.12 -4.86
CA VAL A 129 13.07 -8.10 -3.85
C VAL A 129 14.58 -8.00 -3.62
N LEU A 130 15.02 -7.92 -2.35
CA LEU A 130 16.41 -8.13 -1.95
C LEU A 130 16.66 -9.59 -1.52
N ASN A 131 17.73 -10.21 -2.03
CA ASN A 131 18.20 -11.52 -1.55
C ASN A 131 18.84 -11.38 -0.15
N THR A 132 18.07 -11.67 0.91
CA THR A 132 18.49 -11.50 2.31
C THR A 132 19.38 -12.62 2.87
N ARG A 133 19.69 -13.67 2.08
CA ARG A 133 20.54 -14.80 2.52
C ARG A 133 21.48 -15.26 1.41
N GLY A 134 22.76 -15.44 1.77
CA GLY A 134 23.81 -15.93 0.88
C GLY A 134 25.06 -16.33 1.66
N PRO A 135 26.19 -16.64 0.98
CA PRO A 135 27.45 -17.05 1.64
C PRO A 135 27.97 -16.02 2.68
N CYS A 136 27.61 -14.74 2.51
CA CYS A 136 27.96 -13.64 3.40
C CYS A 136 27.27 -13.67 4.78
N SER A 137 26.35 -14.62 5.03
CA SER A 137 25.58 -14.73 6.27
C SER A 137 26.20 -15.66 7.32
N LYS A 138 27.43 -16.18 7.10
CA LYS A 138 28.09 -17.12 8.02
C LYS A 138 29.61 -16.91 8.05
N TYR A 139 30.12 -16.42 9.18
CA TYR A 139 31.56 -16.23 9.40
C TYR A 139 32.08 -17.14 10.51
N SER A 140 33.11 -17.93 10.20
CA SER A 140 33.86 -18.74 11.17
C SER A 140 35.16 -18.02 11.52
N PHE A 141 35.31 -17.52 12.74
CA PHE A 141 36.52 -16.81 13.18
C PHE A 141 37.58 -17.77 13.72
N THR A 142 38.02 -18.71 12.87
CA THR A 142 39.09 -19.66 13.16
C THR A 142 40.38 -19.18 12.50
N ASN A 143 41.49 -19.16 13.23
CA ASN A 143 42.80 -18.86 12.64
C ASN A 143 43.22 -19.99 11.70
N SER A 144 43.29 -19.72 10.39
CA SER A 144 43.62 -20.72 9.35
C SER A 144 45.04 -21.30 9.45
N VAL A 145 45.90 -20.74 10.32
CA VAL A 145 47.27 -21.22 10.57
C VAL A 145 47.42 -21.91 11.93
N THR A 146 46.74 -21.46 12.99
CA THR A 146 46.90 -22.00 14.35
C THR A 146 45.73 -22.87 14.84
N GLY A 147 44.59 -22.85 14.15
CA GLY A 147 43.37 -23.57 14.57
C GLY A 147 42.62 -22.96 15.75
N GLU A 148 43.16 -21.91 16.39
CA GLU A 148 42.50 -21.23 17.51
C GLU A 148 41.25 -20.46 17.07
N GLU A 149 40.17 -20.57 17.86
CA GLU A 149 39.03 -19.66 17.80
C GLU A 149 39.43 -18.27 18.32
N LYS A 150 39.00 -17.21 17.61
CA LYS A 150 39.19 -15.83 18.08
C LYS A 150 37.87 -15.22 18.56
N THR A 151 37.87 -14.78 19.81
CA THR A 151 36.79 -13.95 20.36
C THR A 151 36.97 -12.50 19.93
N GLY A 152 36.00 -11.94 19.22
CA GLY A 152 35.95 -10.52 18.85
C GLY A 152 34.77 -9.80 19.52
N LYS A 153 34.96 -8.53 19.90
CA LYS A 153 33.85 -7.64 20.26
C LYS A 153 33.43 -6.85 19.04
N ILE A 154 32.20 -7.03 18.58
CA ILE A 154 31.56 -6.15 17.60
C ILE A 154 30.72 -5.13 18.37
N GLU A 155 30.86 -3.86 18.05
CA GLU A 155 30.06 -2.77 18.61
C GLU A 155 29.31 -2.07 17.47
N PHE A 156 27.98 -2.18 17.47
CA PHE A 156 27.13 -1.48 16.52
C PHE A 156 26.78 -0.11 17.10
N LYS A 157 27.06 0.95 16.34
CA LYS A 157 26.72 2.31 16.71
C LYS A 157 25.92 2.94 15.57
N LEU A 158 24.66 3.24 15.84
CA LEU A 158 23.75 3.86 14.87
C LEU A 158 24.10 5.35 14.78
N THR A 159 24.40 5.82 13.57
CA THR A 159 24.95 7.16 13.30
C THR A 159 23.93 8.17 12.81
N GLU A 160 22.71 7.72 12.51
CA GLU A 160 21.63 8.47 11.85
C GLU A 160 20.28 8.13 12.51
N GLU A 161 19.21 8.82 12.10
CA GLU A 161 17.86 8.52 12.60
C GLU A 161 17.44 7.09 12.27
N ILE A 162 17.01 6.37 13.31
CA ILE A 162 16.67 4.95 13.21
C ILE A 162 15.21 4.85 12.78
N PHE A 163 14.95 4.23 11.63
CA PHE A 163 13.59 3.83 11.26
C PHE A 163 13.03 2.88 12.33
N LYS A 164 12.06 3.37 13.12
CA LYS A 164 11.38 2.62 14.17
C LYS A 164 10.47 1.55 13.52
N GLY A 165 10.93 0.30 13.47
CA GLY A 165 10.04 -0.82 13.19
C GLY A 165 9.04 -1.00 14.35
N ILE A 166 7.74 -0.89 14.06
CA ILE A 166 6.66 -1.09 15.04
C ILE A 166 5.60 -2.02 14.45
N ALA A 167 5.01 -2.87 15.30
CA ALA A 167 3.88 -3.71 14.90
C ALA A 167 2.54 -2.96 15.10
N CYS A 168 1.55 -3.26 14.28
CA CYS A 168 0.17 -2.84 14.51
C CYS A 168 -0.41 -3.55 15.75
N LYS A 169 -1.27 -2.85 16.50
CA LYS A 169 -1.87 -3.38 17.73
C LYS A 169 -3.00 -4.36 17.42
N LEU A 170 -2.82 -5.63 17.81
CA LEU A 170 -3.77 -6.73 17.53
C LEU A 170 -4.96 -6.80 18.52
N ASP A 171 -5.03 -5.89 19.47
CA ASP A 171 -6.11 -5.71 20.46
C ASP A 171 -6.91 -4.41 20.23
N SER A 172 -6.60 -3.69 19.15
CA SER A 172 -7.21 -2.41 18.80
C SER A 172 -8.55 -2.56 18.07
N PRO A 173 -9.48 -1.58 18.16
CA PRO A 173 -10.74 -1.60 17.42
C PRO A 173 -10.55 -1.75 15.90
N GLY A 174 -9.58 -1.03 15.31
CA GLY A 174 -9.24 -1.11 13.90
C GLY A 174 -8.78 -2.49 13.48
N PHE A 175 -7.92 -3.14 14.27
CA PHE A 175 -7.54 -4.53 13.99
C PHE A 175 -8.75 -5.47 14.09
N ILE A 176 -9.55 -5.37 15.15
CA ILE A 176 -10.71 -6.24 15.38
C ILE A 176 -11.70 -6.13 14.21
N HIS A 177 -12.06 -4.91 13.82
CA HIS A 177 -12.97 -4.66 12.71
C HIS A 177 -12.43 -5.18 11.37
N LEU A 178 -11.14 -4.93 11.07
CA LEU A 178 -10.49 -5.41 9.86
C LEU A 178 -10.40 -6.95 9.80
N ASN A 179 -10.01 -7.59 10.91
CA ASN A 179 -9.89 -9.03 11.06
C ASN A 179 -11.25 -9.74 10.89
N GLU A 180 -12.32 -9.19 11.47
CA GLU A 180 -13.68 -9.68 11.29
C GLU A 180 -14.18 -9.49 9.86
N ALA A 181 -14.08 -8.27 9.30
CA ALA A 181 -14.50 -7.99 7.93
C ALA A 181 -13.77 -8.87 6.91
N THR A 182 -12.48 -9.13 7.12
CA THR A 182 -11.68 -10.05 6.30
C THR A 182 -12.20 -11.49 6.40
N LYS A 183 -12.51 -11.98 7.62
CA LYS A 183 -13.10 -13.32 7.83
C LYS A 183 -14.50 -13.45 7.22
N GLU A 184 -15.33 -12.40 7.28
CA GLU A 184 -16.67 -12.38 6.69
C GLU A 184 -16.63 -12.49 5.15
N VAL A 185 -15.64 -11.88 4.50
CA VAL A 185 -15.56 -11.83 3.02
C VAL A 185 -14.70 -12.97 2.43
N ILE A 186 -13.58 -13.32 3.07
CA ILE A 186 -12.59 -14.30 2.57
C ILE A 186 -12.68 -15.65 3.31
N GLY A 187 -13.41 -15.72 4.42
CA GLY A 187 -13.57 -16.94 5.25
C GLY A 187 -12.42 -17.18 6.23
N SER A 188 -11.32 -16.44 6.13
CA SER A 188 -10.18 -16.52 7.05
C SER A 188 -9.42 -15.18 7.13
N SER A 189 -8.63 -15.00 8.19
CA SER A 189 -7.67 -13.91 8.31
C SER A 189 -6.50 -14.38 9.17
N THR A 190 -5.29 -14.22 8.65
CA THR A 190 -4.03 -14.64 9.29
C THR A 190 -3.11 -13.42 9.31
N PRO A 191 -3.10 -12.63 10.40
CA PRO A 191 -2.17 -11.51 10.52
C PRO A 191 -0.73 -12.04 10.59
N TYR A 192 0.18 -11.34 9.93
CA TYR A 192 1.61 -11.59 9.99
C TYR A 192 2.35 -10.27 10.18
N SER A 193 3.66 -10.36 10.42
CA SER A 193 4.57 -9.23 10.45
C SER A 193 5.65 -9.46 9.41
N ASP A 194 5.90 -8.48 8.57
CA ASP A 194 7.05 -8.42 7.68
C ASP A 194 8.01 -7.30 8.12
N CYS A 195 9.10 -7.12 7.38
CA CYS A 195 10.05 -6.02 7.60
C CYS A 195 9.84 -4.90 6.59
N GLY A 196 8.61 -4.70 6.11
CA GLY A 196 8.26 -3.60 5.22
C GLY A 196 8.39 -2.24 5.88
N SER A 197 8.78 -1.23 5.10
CA SER A 197 8.92 0.14 5.56
C SER A 197 7.75 1.00 5.09
N LEU A 198 6.67 1.05 5.88
CA LEU A 198 5.72 2.16 5.77
C LEU A 198 6.17 3.29 6.70
N PRO A 199 6.41 4.51 6.18
CA PRO A 199 6.84 5.63 7.01
C PRO A 199 5.74 6.03 7.99
N LEU A 200 6.13 6.68 9.09
CA LEU A 200 5.24 7.29 10.10
C LEU A 200 4.34 6.32 10.90
N VAL A 201 4.36 5.00 10.70
CA VAL A 201 3.51 4.06 11.48
C VAL A 201 3.75 4.20 12.99
N ALA A 202 5.01 4.34 13.41
CA ALA A 202 5.37 4.59 14.80
C ALA A 202 4.88 5.96 15.29
N ASP A 203 5.10 7.01 14.51
CA ASP A 203 4.77 8.38 14.91
C ASP A 203 3.25 8.61 14.95
N LEU A 204 2.49 7.94 14.08
CA LEU A 204 1.03 7.90 14.10
C LEU A 204 0.51 7.15 15.34
N GLN A 205 1.09 6.00 15.70
CA GLN A 205 0.73 5.32 16.95
C GLN A 205 1.11 6.14 18.20
N GLU A 206 2.25 6.83 18.19
CA GLU A 206 2.69 7.76 19.26
C GLU A 206 1.76 8.98 19.37
N ALA A 207 1.23 9.48 18.25
CA ALA A 207 0.19 10.50 18.19
C ALA A 207 -1.21 10.01 18.60
N GLY A 208 -1.37 8.72 18.91
CA GLY A 208 -2.60 8.13 19.43
C GLY A 208 -3.56 7.57 18.38
N PHE A 209 -3.16 7.48 17.11
CA PHE A 209 -3.97 6.83 16.08
C PHE A 209 -3.97 5.29 16.23
N ASP A 210 -5.11 4.68 15.92
CA ASP A 210 -5.19 3.24 15.66
C ASP A 210 -4.75 2.99 14.22
N VAL A 211 -3.55 2.42 14.06
CA VAL A 211 -2.90 2.21 12.76
C VAL A 211 -2.88 0.73 12.45
N GLN A 212 -3.52 0.36 11.34
CA GLN A 212 -3.51 -0.98 10.77
C GLN A 212 -2.98 -0.92 9.33
N ILE A 213 -2.33 -1.98 8.90
CA ILE A 213 -1.79 -2.13 7.54
C ILE A 213 -2.57 -3.26 6.87
N THR A 214 -3.03 -3.03 5.65
CA THR A 214 -3.72 -4.05 4.84
C THR A 214 -3.41 -3.86 3.37
N GLY A 215 -3.31 -4.98 2.66
CA GLY A 215 -3.08 -5.03 1.22
C GLY A 215 -3.83 -6.23 0.65
N TYR A 216 -4.24 -6.11 -0.61
CA TYR A 216 -5.08 -7.11 -1.28
C TYR A 216 -4.45 -7.46 -2.63
N GLY A 217 -4.43 -8.74 -2.99
CA GLY A 217 -3.70 -9.24 -4.15
C GLY A 217 -2.87 -10.46 -3.80
N HIS A 218 -1.73 -10.62 -4.47
CA HIS A 218 -0.90 -11.83 -4.45
C HIS A 218 0.54 -11.48 -4.06
N SER A 219 0.89 -11.68 -2.78
CA SER A 219 2.19 -11.27 -2.22
C SER A 219 3.39 -12.08 -2.74
N ASP A 220 3.14 -13.20 -3.44
CA ASP A 220 4.15 -14.04 -4.10
C ASP A 220 4.59 -13.51 -5.47
N VAL A 221 3.78 -12.66 -6.11
CA VAL A 221 4.13 -11.95 -7.35
C VAL A 221 4.35 -10.45 -7.15
N TYR A 222 3.99 -9.92 -5.97
CA TYR A 222 4.37 -8.58 -5.54
C TYR A 222 5.87 -8.37 -5.75
N HIS A 223 6.26 -7.22 -6.29
CA HIS A 223 7.67 -6.88 -6.55
C HIS A 223 8.39 -7.75 -7.61
N GLY A 224 7.69 -8.67 -8.28
CA GLY A 224 8.23 -9.62 -9.25
C GLY A 224 8.08 -9.20 -10.72
N ASP A 225 8.69 -9.96 -11.63
CA ASP A 225 8.44 -9.80 -13.07
C ASP A 225 7.13 -10.47 -13.46
N ASN A 226 6.33 -9.80 -14.32
CA ASN A 226 4.94 -10.18 -14.63
C ASN A 226 4.01 -10.18 -13.40
N GLU A 227 4.25 -9.25 -12.47
CA GLU A 227 3.35 -8.95 -11.37
C GLU A 227 1.91 -8.66 -11.85
N TYR A 228 0.94 -9.07 -11.03
CA TYR A 228 -0.47 -8.83 -11.28
C TYR A 228 -1.26 -8.75 -9.98
N CYS A 229 -2.40 -8.06 -10.02
CA CYS A 229 -3.48 -8.25 -9.05
C CYS A 229 -4.64 -9.04 -9.70
N SER A 230 -5.48 -9.66 -8.86
CA SER A 230 -6.73 -10.30 -9.29
C SER A 230 -7.88 -9.30 -9.17
N LEU A 231 -8.71 -9.16 -10.20
CA LEU A 231 -9.91 -8.31 -10.13
C LEU A 231 -10.87 -8.81 -9.04
N SER A 232 -11.02 -10.13 -8.89
CA SER A 232 -11.76 -10.77 -7.80
C SER A 232 -11.23 -10.41 -6.40
N CYS A 233 -9.91 -10.28 -6.22
CA CYS A 233 -9.30 -9.78 -4.99
C CYS A 233 -9.65 -8.30 -4.75
N MET A 234 -9.69 -7.46 -5.80
CA MET A 234 -10.08 -6.04 -5.68
C MET A 234 -11.57 -5.87 -5.35
N GLN A 235 -12.44 -6.72 -5.89
CA GLN A 235 -13.85 -6.77 -5.50
C GLN A 235 -14.01 -7.16 -4.03
N SER A 236 -13.19 -8.10 -3.56
CA SER A 236 -13.19 -8.55 -2.16
C SER A 236 -12.65 -7.46 -1.23
N ALA A 237 -11.58 -6.75 -1.64
CA ALA A 237 -11.03 -5.59 -0.94
C ALA A 237 -12.09 -4.52 -0.70
N MET A 238 -12.83 -4.12 -1.74
CA MET A 238 -13.91 -3.13 -1.62
C MET A 238 -14.98 -3.56 -0.61
N LYS A 239 -15.36 -4.85 -0.61
CA LYS A 239 -16.31 -5.41 0.36
C LYS A 239 -15.77 -5.38 1.78
N ILE A 240 -14.49 -5.72 1.99
CA ILE A 240 -13.85 -5.67 3.31
C ILE A 240 -13.80 -4.24 3.83
N LEU A 241 -13.32 -3.28 3.03
CA LEU A 241 -13.25 -1.87 3.43
C LEU A 241 -14.64 -1.29 3.75
N SER A 242 -15.67 -1.65 2.96
CA SER A 242 -17.07 -1.29 3.24
C SER A 242 -17.55 -1.85 4.60
N ARG A 243 -17.20 -3.11 4.91
CA ARG A 243 -17.55 -3.76 6.19
C ARG A 243 -16.78 -3.21 7.38
N VAL A 244 -15.54 -2.74 7.20
CA VAL A 244 -14.81 -1.99 8.24
C VAL A 244 -15.52 -0.68 8.56
N LEU A 245 -15.94 0.07 7.54
CA LEU A 245 -16.71 1.30 7.74
C LEU A 245 -18.07 1.02 8.42
N ASP A 246 -18.76 -0.06 8.06
CA ASP A 246 -19.99 -0.49 8.74
C ASP A 246 -19.78 -0.74 10.23
N LYS A 247 -18.68 -1.39 10.62
CA LYS A 247 -18.37 -1.71 12.03
C LYS A 247 -18.02 -0.46 12.85
N PHE A 248 -17.47 0.59 12.22
CA PHE A 248 -17.25 1.89 12.86
C PHE A 248 -18.50 2.79 12.94
N ASN A 249 -19.58 2.45 12.22
CA ASN A 249 -20.84 3.21 12.19
C ASN A 249 -21.97 2.58 13.06
N GLN A 250 -21.67 1.53 13.82
CA GLN A 250 -22.60 0.81 14.71
C GLN A 250 -22.53 1.30 16.17
#